data_AF-Q67T07-F1
#
_entry.id   AF-Q67T07-F1
#
_cell.length_a   1.000
_cell.length_b   1.000
_cell.length_c   1.000
_cell.angle_alpha   90.00
_cell.angle_beta   90.00
_cell.angle_gamma   90.00
#
_symmetry.space_group_name_H-M   'P 1'
#
loop_
_entity.id
_entity.type
_entity.pdbx_description
1 polymer ?
#
loop_
_entity_poly.entity_id
_entity_poly.type
_entity_poly.pdbx_seq_one_letter_code
_entity_poly.pdbx_strand_id
1 'polypeptide(L)'
;MLIKTEEAWFRLARYLNAADVLPAELLAEVQRYAAGEQLYIPRPQERLPWGTRTGARAQLALRNEQIRQRRREGASIEELMREFHLSYDSIRKILSGKNGSNCSRG
;
A
#
# COMPACT_ATOMS: atom_id res chain seq x y z
N MET A 1 24.58 -9.31 -32.34
CA MET A 1 23.38 -10.10 -32.00
C MET A 1 22.63 -9.33 -30.91
N LEU A 2 21.72 -8.45 -31.30
CA LEU A 2 20.95 -7.62 -30.37
C LEU A 2 19.57 -8.27 -30.21
N ILE A 3 19.41 -9.00 -29.11
CA ILE A 3 18.08 -9.44 -28.67
C ILE A 3 17.39 -8.19 -28.12
N LYS A 4 16.73 -7.43 -29.01
CA LYS A 4 15.89 -6.30 -28.62
C LYS A 4 14.62 -6.86 -28.01
N THR A 5 14.58 -6.94 -26.69
CA THR A 5 13.43 -7.32 -25.87
C THR A 5 12.24 -6.41 -26.15
N GLU A 6 11.17 -6.94 -26.74
CA GLU A 6 9.86 -6.28 -26.87
C GLU A 6 9.25 -5.89 -25.50
N GLU A 7 9.71 -6.54 -24.43
CA GLU A 7 9.38 -6.25 -23.02
C GLU A 7 9.77 -4.83 -22.55
N ALA A 8 10.75 -4.18 -23.19
CA ALA A 8 11.25 -2.88 -22.75
C ALA A 8 10.38 -1.70 -23.22
N TRP A 9 9.69 -1.86 -24.35
CA TRP A 9 8.84 -0.82 -24.93
C TRP A 9 7.62 -0.51 -24.06
N PHE A 10 7.06 -1.53 -23.40
CA PHE A 10 5.90 -1.38 -22.52
C PHE A 10 6.21 -0.68 -21.19
N ARG A 11 7.49 -0.63 -20.77
CA ARG A 11 7.90 -0.05 -19.47
C ARG A 11 8.27 1.43 -19.52
N LEU A 12 8.45 2.03 -20.70
CA LEU A 12 8.85 3.43 -20.86
C LEU A 12 7.71 4.35 -21.31
N ALA A 13 6.64 3.82 -21.87
CA ALA A 13 5.48 4.60 -22.28
C ALA A 13 4.57 4.92 -21.09
N ARG A 14 4.51 6.20 -20.70
CA ARG A 14 3.56 6.69 -19.68
C ARG A 14 2.11 6.70 -20.17
N TYR A 15 1.91 6.63 -21.48
CA TYR A 15 0.62 6.65 -22.16
C TYR A 15 0.66 5.71 -23.36
N LEU A 16 -0.40 4.93 -23.52
CA LEU A 16 -0.61 4.03 -24.65
C LEU A 16 -1.95 4.38 -25.29
N ASN A 17 -2.00 4.42 -26.62
CA ASN A 17 -3.27 4.59 -27.32
C ASN A 17 -4.04 3.26 -27.26
N ALA A 18 -5.31 3.31 -26.84
CA ALA A 18 -6.15 2.14 -26.71
C ALA A 18 -6.34 1.39 -28.04
N ALA A 19 -6.35 2.10 -29.18
CA ALA A 19 -6.48 1.49 -30.50
C ALA A 19 -5.26 0.64 -30.92
N ASP A 20 -4.09 0.91 -30.33
CA ASP A 20 -2.86 0.19 -30.63
C ASP A 20 -2.69 -1.08 -29.78
N VAL A 21 -3.47 -1.22 -28.69
CA VAL A 21 -3.25 -2.23 -27.63
C VAL A 21 -4.47 -3.12 -27.39
N LEU A 22 -5.69 -2.61 -27.56
CA LEU A 22 -6.92 -3.37 -27.28
C LEU A 22 -7.42 -4.09 -28.55
N PRO A 23 -7.97 -5.31 -28.42
CA PRO A 23 -8.73 -5.96 -29.50
C PRO A 23 -9.91 -5.11 -29.97
N ALA A 24 -10.28 -5.24 -31.25
CA ALA A 24 -11.30 -4.41 -31.89
C ALA A 24 -12.66 -4.48 -31.18
N GLU A 25 -13.05 -5.66 -30.72
CA GLU A 25 -14.33 -5.90 -30.03
C GLU A 25 -14.36 -5.22 -28.67
N LEU A 26 -13.25 -5.27 -27.93
CA LEU A 26 -13.13 -4.61 -26.62
C LEU A 26 -13.06 -3.09 -26.76
N LEU A 27 -12.33 -2.60 -27.76
CA LEU A 27 -12.27 -1.17 -28.06
C LEU A 27 -13.66 -0.61 -28.39
N ALA A 28 -14.42 -1.33 -29.24
CA ALA A 28 -15.79 -0.95 -29.58
C ALA A 28 -16.68 -0.86 -28.34
N GLU A 29 -16.55 -1.81 -27.41
CA GLU A 29 -17.34 -1.78 -26.16
C GLU A 29 -16.92 -0.63 -25.24
N VAL A 30 -15.61 -0.41 -25.04
CA VAL A 30 -15.10 0.71 -24.22
C VAL A 30 -15.54 2.07 -24.79
N GLN A 31 -15.55 2.22 -26.12
CA GLN A 31 -16.03 3.43 -26.78
C GLN A 31 -17.49 3.74 -26.47
N ARG A 32 -18.34 2.75 -26.17
CA ARG A 32 -19.73 3.00 -25.77
C ARG A 32 -19.83 3.74 -24.43
N TYR A 33 -18.83 3.59 -23.57
CA TYR A 33 -18.82 4.14 -22.22
C TYR A 33 -17.97 5.40 -22.08
N ALA A 34 -16.89 5.54 -22.86
CA ALA A 34 -15.89 6.59 -22.68
C ALA A 34 -15.32 7.14 -24.00
N ALA A 35 -16.08 7.12 -25.10
CA ALA A 35 -15.63 7.72 -26.36
C ALA A 35 -15.32 9.23 -26.18
N GLY A 36 -14.13 9.64 -26.62
CA GLY A 36 -13.68 11.03 -26.52
C GLY A 36 -13.04 11.41 -25.17
N GLU A 37 -12.98 10.48 -24.22
CA GLU A 37 -12.40 10.70 -22.89
C GLU A 37 -11.12 9.88 -22.66
N GLN A 38 -10.27 10.35 -21.74
CA GLN A 38 -9.08 9.60 -21.32
C GLN A 38 -9.44 8.63 -20.19
N LEU A 39 -9.48 7.34 -20.51
CA LEU A 39 -9.77 6.27 -19.54
C LEU A 39 -8.47 5.74 -18.90
N TYR A 40 -8.33 5.90 -17.58
CA TYR A 40 -7.24 5.29 -16.82
C TYR A 40 -7.61 3.88 -16.38
N ILE A 41 -6.83 2.89 -16.82
CA ILE A 41 -6.94 1.51 -16.33
C ILE A 41 -6.01 1.37 -15.11
N PRO A 42 -6.54 1.24 -13.89
CA PRO A 42 -5.71 1.02 -12.72
C PRO A 42 -4.94 -0.29 -12.88
N ARG A 43 -3.69 -0.31 -12.40
CA ARG A 43 -2.90 -1.55 -12.36
C ARG A 43 -3.71 -2.61 -11.60
N PRO A 44 -3.74 -3.88 -12.09
CA PRO A 44 -4.34 -4.96 -11.33
C PRO A 44 -3.59 -5.03 -10.00
N GLN A 45 -4.28 -4.61 -8.95
CA GLN A 45 -3.73 -4.61 -7.62
C GLN A 45 -3.98 -6.02 -7.10
N GLU A 46 -2.93 -6.83 -6.94
CA GLU A 46 -2.96 -7.79 -5.84
C GLU A 46 -3.42 -6.95 -4.64
N ARG A 47 -4.60 -7.27 -4.09
CA ARG A 47 -5.18 -6.54 -2.97
C ARG A 47 -4.31 -6.80 -1.74
N LEU A 48 -3.12 -6.21 -1.71
CA LEU A 48 -2.23 -6.24 -0.58
C LEU A 48 -2.87 -5.36 0.50
N PRO A 49 -3.08 -5.89 1.71
CA PRO A 49 -3.68 -5.14 2.81
C PRO A 49 -2.97 -3.81 3.01
N TRP A 50 -3.74 -2.75 3.22
CA TRP A 50 -3.26 -1.39 3.45
C TRP A 50 -1.96 -1.35 4.30
N GLY A 51 -0.95 -0.62 3.82
CA GLY A 51 0.32 -0.38 4.53
C GLY A 51 1.50 -1.31 4.20
N THR A 52 1.36 -2.25 3.27
CA THR A 52 2.47 -3.14 2.83
C THR A 52 3.36 -2.54 1.74
N ARG A 53 2.83 -1.69 0.84
CA ARG A 53 3.61 -1.09 -0.25
C ARG A 53 4.68 -0.07 0.18
N THR A 54 4.54 0.54 1.35
CA THR A 54 5.45 1.61 1.83
C THR A 54 6.37 1.16 2.97
N GLY A 55 6.36 -0.12 3.37
CA GLY A 55 7.14 -0.61 4.51
C GLY A 55 6.69 -0.06 5.88
N ALA A 56 5.74 0.89 5.90
CA ALA A 56 5.23 1.55 7.10
C ALA A 56 4.65 0.54 8.10
N ARG A 57 3.98 -0.52 7.64
CA ARG A 57 3.47 -1.57 8.53
C ARG A 57 4.60 -2.34 9.23
N ALA A 58 5.69 -2.61 8.52
CA ALA A 58 6.85 -3.30 9.09
C ALA A 58 7.59 -2.40 10.10
N GLN A 59 7.76 -1.11 9.78
CA GLN A 59 8.36 -0.13 10.69
C GLN A 59 7.52 0.06 11.96
N LEU A 60 6.18 0.14 11.83
CA LEU A 60 5.28 0.22 12.98
C LEU A 60 5.31 -1.05 13.83
N ALA A 61 5.39 -2.23 13.19
CA ALA A 61 5.50 -3.50 13.91
C ALA A 61 6.83 -3.58 14.69
N LEU A 62 7.95 -3.19 14.06
CA LEU A 62 9.26 -3.15 14.70
C LEU A 62 9.29 -2.19 15.90
N ARG A 63 8.79 -0.96 15.71
CA ARG A 63 8.67 0.02 16.81
C ARG A 63 7.81 -0.51 17.95
N ASN A 64 6.67 -1.13 17.64
CA ASN A 64 5.78 -1.67 18.66
C ASN A 64 6.42 -2.81 19.44
N GLU A 65 7.27 -3.64 18.82
CA GLU A 65 8.03 -4.66 19.53
C GLU A 65 9.10 -4.04 20.44
N GLN A 66 9.81 -2.99 19.98
CA GLN A 66 10.75 -2.25 20.82
C GLN A 66 10.07 -1.65 22.06
N ILE A 67 8.88 -1.06 21.91
CA ILE A 67 8.10 -0.52 23.03
C ILE A 67 7.75 -1.62 24.05
N ARG A 68 7.36 -2.81 23.58
CA ARG A 68 7.06 -3.96 24.46
C ARG A 68 8.31 -4.46 25.17
N GLN A 69 9.44 -4.50 24.47
CA GLN A 69 10.70 -4.94 25.04
C GLN A 69 11.19 -4.00 26.13
N ARG A 70 11.22 -2.69 25.87
CA ARG A 70 11.58 -1.66 26.87
C ARG A 70 10.66 -1.72 28.09
N ARG A 71 9.36 -2.00 27.89
CA ARG A 71 8.44 -2.22 29.01
C ARG A 71 8.78 -3.47 29.83
N ARG A 72 9.19 -4.57 29.19
CA ARG A 72 9.68 -5.79 29.88
C ARG A 72 10.96 -5.52 30.68
N GLU A 73 11.80 -4.62 30.20
CA GLU A 73 13.03 -4.16 30.87
C GLU A 73 12.77 -3.18 32.04
N GLY A 74 11.51 -2.83 32.30
CA GLY A 74 11.11 -2.03 33.45
C GLY A 74 10.80 -0.56 33.16
N ALA A 75 10.87 -0.10 31.91
CA ALA A 75 10.58 1.29 31.55
C ALA A 75 9.13 1.69 31.92
N SER A 76 8.95 2.89 32.45
CA SER A 76 7.64 3.46 32.79
C SER A 76 6.86 3.86 31.54
N ILE A 77 5.54 4.08 31.67
CA ILE A 77 4.72 4.50 30.53
C ILE A 77 5.15 5.91 30.09
N GLU A 78 5.48 6.77 31.04
CA GLU A 78 5.93 8.15 30.82
C GLU A 78 7.29 8.21 30.09
N GLU A 79 8.18 7.25 30.34
CA GLU A 79 9.44 7.10 29.61
C GLU A 79 9.19 6.69 28.16
N LEU A 80 8.33 5.68 27.94
CA LEU A 80 7.98 5.20 26.60
C LEU A 80 7.26 6.28 25.77
N MET A 81 6.39 7.08 26.39
CA MET A 81 5.73 8.21 25.73
C MET A 81 6.74 9.24 25.24
N ARG A 82 7.74 9.57 26.07
CA ARG A 82 8.80 10.53 25.73
C ARG A 82 9.73 9.99 24.65
N GLU A 83 10.17 8.74 24.77
CA GLU A 83 11.13 8.09 23.85
C GLU A 83 10.55 7.88 22.45
N PHE A 84 9.28 7.47 22.37
CA PHE A 84 8.64 7.16 21.08
C PHE A 84 7.72 8.28 20.57
N HIS A 85 7.61 9.39 21.30
CA HIS A 85 6.74 10.53 20.98
C HIS A 85 5.27 10.13 20.77
N LEU A 86 4.76 9.28 21.67
CA LEU A 86 3.40 8.73 21.60
C LEU A 86 2.54 9.17 22.79
N SER A 87 1.23 9.26 22.55
CA SER A 87 0.26 9.49 23.62
C SER A 87 0.16 8.28 24.55
N TYR A 88 -0.34 8.52 25.77
CA TYR A 88 -0.61 7.47 26.75
C TYR A 88 -1.50 6.36 26.18
N ASP A 89 -2.59 6.72 25.51
CA ASP A 89 -3.51 5.76 24.89
C ASP A 89 -2.84 4.92 23.80
N SER A 90 -1.94 5.53 23.01
CA SER A 90 -1.20 4.81 21.96
C SER A 90 -0.26 3.78 22.57
N ILE A 91 0.52 4.16 23.59
CA ILE A 91 1.39 3.23 24.33
C ILE A 91 0.56 2.11 24.97
N ARG A 92 -0.52 2.45 25.67
CA ARG A 92 -1.43 1.48 26.30
C ARG A 92 -2.00 0.50 25.27
N LYS A 93 -2.42 0.98 24.10
CA LYS A 93 -2.93 0.13 23.02
C LYS A 93 -1.86 -0.83 22.51
N ILE A 94 -0.63 -0.35 22.28
CA ILE A 94 0.50 -1.17 21.81
C ILE A 94 0.84 -2.28 22.81
N LEU A 95 0.85 -1.94 24.11
CA LEU A 95 1.11 -2.88 25.21
C LEU A 95 -0.04 -3.87 25.42
N SER A 96 -1.29 -3.45 25.21
CA SER A 96 -2.47 -4.29 25.40
C SER A 96 -2.59 -5.44 24.40
N GLY A 97 -1.83 -5.41 23.29
CA GLY A 97 -1.90 -6.43 22.24
C GLY A 97 -3.25 -6.49 21.49
N LYS A 98 -4.23 -5.66 21.86
CA LYS A 98 -5.51 -5.55 21.15
C LYS A 98 -5.23 -4.90 19.80
N ASN A 99 -5.06 -5.73 18.78
CA ASN A 99 -5.09 -5.30 17.40
C ASN A 99 -6.32 -4.43 17.22
N GLY A 100 -6.13 -3.18 16.78
CA GLY A 100 -7.24 -2.39 16.28
C GLY A 100 -7.75 -3.04 15.00
N SER A 101 -8.52 -4.12 15.13
CA SER A 101 -9.38 -4.63 14.08
C SER A 101 -10.46 -3.57 13.84
N ASN A 102 -10.12 -2.57 13.03
CA ASN A 102 -11.12 -1.75 12.39
C ASN A 102 -10.74 -1.63 10.92
N CYS A 103 -11.36 -2.51 10.12
CA CYS A 103 -11.54 -2.54 8.66
C CYS A 103 -12.34 -3.84 8.42
N SER A 104 -13.61 -3.90 8.02
CA SER A 104 -14.53 -2.97 7.37
C SER A 104 -15.95 -3.49 7.63
N ARG A 105 -16.85 -2.67 8.21
CA ARG A 105 -18.30 -2.87 8.06
C ARG A 105 -18.67 -2.32 6.69
N GLY A 106 -18.95 -3.22 5.77
CA GLY A 106 -19.77 -3.02 4.58
C GLY A 106 -20.84 -4.10 4.63
#